data_AF-A0A367M0J3-F1
#
_entry.id   AF-A0A367M0J3-F1
#
_cell.length_a   1.000
_cell.length_b   1.000
_cell.length_c   1.000
_cell.angle_alpha   90.00
_cell.angle_beta   90.00
_cell.angle_gamma   90.00
#
_symmetry.space_group_name_H-M   'P 1'
#
loop_
_entity.id
_entity.type
_entity.pdbx_description
1 polymer ?
#
loop_
_entity_poly.entity_id
_entity_poly.type
_entity_poly.pdbx_seq_one_letter_code
_entity_poly.pdbx_strand_id
1 'polypeptide(L)'
;FFRGLLQSQLIRWFGAWPGIIVATLAYAALHLLVNPVYALLAGIAGLGYGMVLHFSGRLSLAVLLHASINTLHFLLLSYPFRLISE
;
A
#
# COMPACT_ATOMS: atom_id res chain seq x y z
N PHE A 1 -1.28 3.27 -10.36
CA PHE A 1 -2.68 3.72 -10.31
C PHE A 1 -3.05 4.38 -8.97
N PHE A 2 -3.18 3.63 -7.86
CA PHE A 2 -3.67 4.14 -6.57
C PHE A 2 -2.96 5.39 -6.05
N ARG A 3 -1.63 5.42 -6.10
CA ARG A 3 -0.85 6.55 -5.55
C ARG A 3 -0.72 7.71 -6.54
N GLY A 4 -0.31 7.44 -7.77
CA GLY A 4 -0.09 8.50 -8.77
C GLY A 4 -1.35 9.17 -9.33
N LEU A 5 -2.46 8.44 -9.48
CA LEU A 5 -3.69 8.97 -10.09
C LEU A 5 -4.79 9.18 -9.05
N LEU A 6 -5.22 8.11 -8.40
CA LEU A 6 -6.36 8.14 -7.48
C LEU A 6 -6.09 9.05 -6.27
N GLN A 7 -5.00 8.83 -5.53
CA GLN A 7 -4.63 9.66 -4.39
C GLN A 7 -4.42 11.12 -4.80
N SER A 8 -3.71 11.40 -5.89
CA SER A 8 -3.52 12.77 -6.37
C SER A 8 -4.84 13.47 -6.71
N GLN A 9 -5.80 12.76 -7.32
CA GLN A 9 -7.13 13.30 -7.60
C GLN A 9 -7.94 13.53 -6.33
N LEU A 10 -7.93 12.59 -5.39
CA LEU A 10 -8.64 12.72 -4.12
C LEU A 10 -8.06 13.84 -3.24
N ILE A 11 -6.74 14.05 -3.27
CA ILE A 11 -6.09 15.19 -2.60
C ILE A 11 -6.57 16.51 -3.20
N ARG A 12 -6.75 16.59 -4.53
CA ARG A 12 -7.31 17.79 -5.18
C ARG A 12 -8.74 18.08 -4.75
N TRP A 13 -9.56 17.05 -4.55
CA TRP A 13 -10.97 17.21 -4.19
C TRP A 13 -11.21 17.47 -2.70
N PHE A 14 -10.45 16.80 -1.83
CA PHE A 14 -10.75 16.74 -0.39
C PHE A 14 -9.61 17.23 0.50
N GLY A 15 -8.50 17.67 -0.08
CA GLY A 15 -7.28 18.02 0.64
C GLY A 15 -6.40 16.81 0.97
N ALA A 16 -5.20 17.09 1.48
CA ALA A 16 -4.13 16.10 1.66
C ALA A 16 -4.57 14.89 2.49
N TRP A 17 -4.93 15.10 3.76
CA TRP A 17 -5.22 14.02 4.69
C TRP A 17 -6.47 13.22 4.30
N PRO A 18 -7.62 13.84 3.99
CA PRO A 18 -8.80 13.09 3.55
C PRO A 18 -8.52 12.32 2.25
N GLY A 19 -7.80 12.92 1.30
CA GLY A 19 -7.46 12.25 0.04
C GLY A 19 -6.57 11.02 0.23
N ILE A 20 -5.58 11.09 1.12
CA ILE A 20 -4.71 9.96 1.47
C ILE A 20 -5.50 8.85 2.16
N ILE A 21 -6.37 9.21 3.11
CA ILE A 21 -7.19 8.24 3.86
C ILE A 21 -8.13 7.51 2.90
N VAL A 22 -8.89 8.23 2.07
CA VAL A 22 -9.84 7.62 1.13
C VAL A 22 -9.13 6.72 0.12
N ALA A 23 -7.99 7.16 -0.44
CA ALA A 23 -7.20 6.35 -1.36
C ALA A 23 -6.69 5.05 -0.70
N THR A 24 -6.31 5.13 0.57
CA THR A 24 -5.82 4.00 1.37
C THR A 24 -6.94 3.03 1.70
N LEU A 25 -8.11 3.52 2.12
CA LEU A 25 -9.27 2.69 2.39
C LEU A 25 -9.76 1.97 1.12
N ALA A 26 -9.82 2.67 -0.01
CA ALA A 26 -10.15 2.06 -1.30
C ALA A 26 -9.16 0.96 -1.69
N TYR A 27 -7.86 1.19 -1.49
CA TYR A 27 -6.83 0.18 -1.72
C TYR A 27 -7.02 -1.05 -0.82
N ALA A 28 -7.20 -0.84 0.49
CA ALA A 28 -7.41 -1.92 1.46
C ALA A 28 -8.69 -2.72 1.16
N ALA A 29 -9.79 -2.06 0.80
CA ALA A 29 -11.06 -2.70 0.51
C ALA A 29 -10.97 -3.72 -0.62
N LEU A 30 -10.22 -3.44 -1.69
CA LEU A 30 -10.02 -4.42 -2.77
C LEU A 30 -9.26 -5.68 -2.33
N HIS A 31 -8.47 -5.59 -1.26
CA HIS A 31 -7.69 -6.72 -0.74
C HIS A 31 -8.53 -7.63 0.17
N LEU A 32 -9.77 -7.24 0.52
CA LEU A 32 -10.73 -8.11 1.21
C LEU A 32 -11.09 -9.35 0.37
N LEU A 33 -10.92 -9.28 -0.95
CA LEU A 33 -11.09 -10.41 -1.86
C LEU A 33 -10.13 -11.58 -1.58
N VAL A 34 -9.01 -11.33 -0.89
CA VAL A 34 -8.04 -12.36 -0.51
C VAL A 34 -8.36 -12.88 0.90
N ASN A 35 -8.32 -12.01 1.91
CA ASN A 35 -8.84 -12.23 3.26
C ASN A 35 -8.76 -10.94 4.11
N PRO A 36 -9.48 -10.84 5.24
CA PRO A 36 -9.48 -9.64 6.07
C PRO A 36 -8.11 -9.24 6.66
N VAL A 37 -7.28 -10.22 7.03
CA VAL A 37 -5.94 -9.97 7.59
C VAL A 37 -5.05 -9.33 6.52
N TYR A 38 -5.08 -9.88 5.30
CA TYR A 38 -4.34 -9.35 4.16
C TYR A 38 -4.82 -7.94 3.81
N ALA A 39 -6.12 -7.66 3.87
CA ALA A 39 -6.67 -6.33 3.65
C ALA A 39 -6.17 -5.30 4.67
N LEU A 40 -6.12 -5.67 5.95
CA LEU A 40 -5.57 -4.82 7.01
C LEU A 40 -4.08 -4.52 6.77
N LEU A 41 -3.27 -5.54 6.49
CA LEU A 41 -1.83 -5.39 6.23
C LEU A 41 -1.58 -4.55 4.97
N ALA A 42 -2.33 -4.80 3.90
CA ALA A 42 -2.30 -3.99 2.69
C ALA A 42 -2.71 -2.54 2.96
N GLY A 43 -3.67 -2.30 3.85
CA GLY A 43 -4.06 -0.96 4.29
C GLY A 43 -2.92 -0.21 4.99
N ILE A 44 -2.25 -0.86 5.95
CA ILE A 44 -1.11 -0.29 6.68
C ILE A 44 0.04 0.03 5.72
N ALA A 45 0.42 -0.93 4.87
CA ALA A 45 1.47 -0.72 3.87
C ALA A 45 1.08 0.37 2.86
N GLY A 46 -0.17 0.34 2.42
CA GLY A 46 -0.77 1.32 1.53
C GLY A 46 -0.70 2.74 2.08
N LEU A 47 -1.00 2.91 3.37
CA LEU A 47 -0.89 4.20 4.05
C LEU A 47 0.56 4.72 3.99
N GLY A 48 1.53 3.85 4.30
CA GLY A 48 2.96 4.17 4.19
C GLY A 48 3.36 4.63 2.78
N TYR A 49 2.91 3.92 1.73
CA TYR A 49 3.15 4.34 0.34
C TYR A 49 2.56 5.73 0.05
N GLY A 50 1.36 6.00 0.58
CA GLY A 50 0.67 7.27 0.44
C GLY A 50 1.41 8.42 1.12
N MET A 51 1.91 8.21 2.33
CA MET A 51 2.73 9.17 3.06
C MET A 51 4.06 9.44 2.34
N VAL A 52 4.76 8.40 1.87
CA VAL A 52 6.01 8.58 1.12
C VAL A 52 5.78 9.42 -0.13
N LEU A 53 4.72 9.15 -0.91
CA LEU A 53 4.40 9.99 -2.06
C LEU A 53 4.07 11.43 -1.63
N HIS A 54 3.28 11.62 -0.58
CA HIS A 54 2.84 12.94 -0.13
C HIS A 54 4.01 13.82 0.33
N PHE A 55 4.91 13.28 1.15
CA PHE A 55 6.03 14.06 1.70
C PHE A 55 7.20 14.20 0.74
N SER A 56 7.48 13.20 -0.09
CA SER A 56 8.60 13.27 -1.03
C SER A 56 8.25 13.89 -2.38
N GLY A 57 6.97 13.89 -2.77
CA GLY A 57 6.54 14.21 -4.14
C GLY A 57 6.99 13.21 -5.20
N ARG A 58 7.65 12.10 -4.82
CA ARG A 58 8.31 11.16 -5.74
C ARG A 58 7.60 9.82 -5.78
N LEU A 59 6.91 9.55 -6.88
CA LEU A 59 6.27 8.25 -7.12
C LEU A 59 7.27 7.09 -7.08
N SER A 60 8.51 7.31 -7.55
CA SER A 60 9.56 6.29 -7.56
C SER A 60 9.88 5.76 -6.15
N LEU A 61 9.85 6.62 -5.12
CA LEU A 61 10.11 6.20 -3.74
C LEU A 61 8.95 5.37 -3.18
N ALA A 62 7.71 5.73 -3.50
CA ALA A 62 6.55 4.92 -3.11
C ALA A 62 6.56 3.54 -3.80
N VAL A 63 6.97 3.48 -5.07
CA VAL A 63 7.15 2.21 -5.81
C VAL A 63 8.28 1.38 -5.22
N LEU A 64 9.42 1.99 -4.89
CA LEU A 64 10.55 1.30 -4.26
C LEU A 64 10.13 0.74 -2.90
N LEU A 65 9.44 1.52 -2.06
CA LEU A 65 8.96 1.04 -0.76
C LEU A 65 7.98 -0.14 -0.92
N HIS A 66 7.08 -0.07 -1.90
CA HIS A 66 6.19 -1.18 -2.22
C HIS A 66 6.98 -2.43 -2.62
N ALA A 67 7.90 -2.30 -3.58
CA ALA A 67 8.74 -3.41 -4.02
C ALA A 67 9.53 -4.02 -2.85
N SER A 68 10.11 -3.19 -1.97
CA SER A 68 10.83 -3.66 -0.79
C SER A 68 9.94 -4.43 0.19
N ILE A 69 8.75 -3.92 0.50
CA ILE A 69 7.80 -4.63 1.38
C ILE A 69 7.36 -5.96 0.76
N ASN A 70 7.08 -6.00 -0.54
CA ASN A 70 6.72 -7.24 -1.21
C ASN A 70 7.86 -8.24 -1.23
N THR A 71 9.09 -7.79 -1.49
CA THR A 71 10.28 -8.65 -1.45
C THR A 71 10.50 -9.21 -0.06
N LEU A 72 10.38 -8.40 1.00
CA LEU A 72 10.51 -8.88 2.38
C LEU A 72 9.39 -9.85 2.74
N HIS A 73 8.15 -9.54 2.41
CA HIS A 73 7.01 -10.44 2.62
C HIS A 73 7.22 -11.78 1.88
N PHE A 74 7.71 -11.72 0.64
CA PHE A 74 8.03 -12.92 -0.13
C PHE A 74 9.14 -13.72 0.55
N LEU A 75 10.30 -13.12 0.82
CA LEU A 75 11.48 -13.80 1.35
C LEU A 75 11.37 -14.30 2.80
N LEU A 76 10.57 -13.60 3.63
CA LEU A 76 10.50 -13.90 5.07
C LEU A 76 9.24 -14.66 5.45
N LEU A 77 8.12 -14.41 4.76
CA LEU A 77 6.81 -14.89 5.18
C LEU A 77 6.16 -15.85 4.19
N SER A 78 6.53 -15.79 2.90
CA SER A 78 5.96 -16.67 1.87
C SER A 78 6.93 -17.78 1.45
N TYR A 79 8.22 -17.49 1.32
CA TYR A 79 9.22 -18.39 0.77
C TYR A 79 10.59 -18.03 1.33
N PRO A 80 11.38 -18.93 1.94
CA PRO A 80 11.19 -20.37 2.03
C PRO A 80 10.37 -20.80 3.25
N PHE A 81 9.94 -19.87 4.10
CA PHE A 81 9.29 -20.21 5.39
C PHE A 81 8.09 -21.16 5.22
N ARG A 82 7.24 -20.91 4.21
CA ARG A 82 6.07 -21.76 3.91
C ARG A 82 6.43 -23.16 3.39
N LEU A 83 7.61 -23.34 2.78
CA LEU A 83 8.12 -24.63 2.32
C LEU A 83 8.66 -25.50 3.46
N ILE A 84 9.12 -24.88 4.55
CA ILE A 84 9.72 -25.59 5.69
C ILE A 84 8.65 -25.92 6.75
N SER A 85 7.50 -25.24 6.71
CA SER A 85 6.41 -25.38 7.69
C SER A 85 5.25 -26.30 7.26
N GLU A 86 5.31 -26.90 6.06
CA GLU A 86 4.41 -27.97 5.61
C GLU A 86 5.12 -29.33 5.70
#